data_AF-A0A1Z1VNC5-F1
#
_entry.id   AF-A0A1Z1VNC5-F1
#
_cell.length_a   1.000
_cell.length_b   1.000
_cell.length_c   1.000
_cell.angle_alpha   90.00
_cell.angle_beta   90.00
_cell.angle_gamma   90.00
#
_symmetry.space_group_name_H-M   'P 1'
#
loop_
_entity.id
_entity.type
_entity.pdbx_description
1 polymer ?
#
loop_
_entity_poly.entity_id
_entity_poly.type
_entity_poly.pdbx_seq_one_letter_code
_entity_poly.pdbx_strand_id
1 'polypeptide(L)'
;QVDKKFRISHAAKAKLDKEALKEVNYDPDVAYVEEDHVAHALAQTVPYGIPLIKADKVQAQGFKGANVKVAVLDTGIQASHPDLNVVGGASFVAGEAYNTDGNGHGTHVAGTVAALDNTTGVLGVAPSVSLYAVKVLNSSGSGSYSGIVSGIEWATTNGMDVINMSL
;
A
#
# COMPACT_ATOMS: atom_id res chain seq x y z
N GLN A 1 0.40 -36.33 -5.79
CA GLN A 1 0.35 -36.61 -7.25
C GLN A 1 0.88 -35.39 -8.00
N VAL A 2 1.81 -35.56 -8.95
CA VAL A 2 2.25 -34.45 -9.81
C VAL A 2 1.27 -34.29 -10.96
N ASP A 3 0.66 -33.12 -11.05
CA ASP A 3 -0.38 -32.80 -12.04
C ASP A 3 0.23 -32.21 -13.32
N LYS A 4 1.31 -31.43 -13.21
CA LYS A 4 1.98 -30.80 -14.36
C LYS A 4 3.44 -30.45 -14.04
N LYS A 5 4.34 -30.64 -15.01
CA LYS A 5 5.70 -30.07 -14.98
C LYS A 5 5.79 -28.89 -15.94
N PHE A 6 6.36 -27.78 -15.51
CA PHE A 6 6.51 -26.58 -16.33
C PHE A 6 7.75 -26.70 -17.21
N ARG A 7 7.69 -26.13 -18.43
CA ARG A 7 8.78 -26.26 -19.44
C ARG A 7 9.79 -25.12 -19.38
N ILE A 8 9.39 -23.99 -18.82
CA ILE A 8 10.17 -22.74 -18.77
C ILE A 8 10.71 -22.45 -17.36
N SER A 9 10.31 -23.26 -16.38
CA SER A 9 10.77 -23.20 -15.00
C SER A 9 11.02 -24.63 -14.51
N HIS A 10 12.00 -24.79 -13.62
CA HIS A 10 12.27 -26.05 -12.94
C HIS A 10 11.25 -26.26 -11.80
N ALA A 11 9.95 -26.30 -12.16
CA ALA A 11 8.85 -26.38 -11.21
C ALA A 11 7.78 -27.38 -11.67
N ALA A 12 6.97 -27.84 -10.74
CA ALA A 12 5.84 -28.71 -11.01
C ALA A 12 4.64 -28.34 -10.12
N LYS A 13 3.43 -28.42 -10.69
CA LYS A 13 2.17 -28.38 -9.95
C LYS A 13 1.86 -29.78 -9.45
N ALA A 14 1.58 -29.92 -8.16
CA ALA A 14 1.24 -31.18 -7.53
C ALA A 14 0.14 -31.01 -6.49
N LYS A 15 -0.69 -32.05 -6.31
CA LYS A 15 -1.55 -32.20 -5.14
C LYS A 15 -0.79 -32.99 -4.08
N LEU A 16 -0.54 -32.35 -2.95
CA LEU A 16 0.12 -32.93 -1.79
C LEU A 16 -0.84 -32.92 -0.61
N ASP A 17 -0.92 -34.03 0.11
CA ASP A 17 -1.50 -34.04 1.45
C ASP A 17 -0.45 -33.60 2.49
N LYS A 18 -0.85 -33.53 3.75
CA LYS A 18 0.03 -33.06 4.84
C LYS A 18 1.25 -33.94 5.06
N GLU A 19 1.18 -35.22 4.76
CA GLU A 19 2.32 -36.13 4.94
C GLU A 19 3.29 -35.99 3.76
N ALA A 20 2.77 -36.00 2.54
CA ALA A 20 3.56 -35.77 1.33
C ALA A 20 4.24 -34.39 1.32
N LEU A 21 3.59 -33.35 1.86
CA LEU A 21 4.19 -32.01 1.97
C LEU A 21 5.42 -32.00 2.88
N LYS A 22 5.40 -32.77 3.99
CA LYS A 22 6.57 -32.87 4.88
C LYS A 22 7.73 -33.52 4.15
N GLU A 23 7.49 -34.65 3.49
CA GLU A 23 8.53 -35.38 2.76
C GLU A 23 9.16 -34.49 1.67
N VAL A 24 8.34 -33.80 0.88
CA VAL A 24 8.81 -32.90 -0.18
C VAL A 24 9.60 -31.71 0.36
N ASN A 25 9.25 -31.18 1.55
CA ASN A 25 9.99 -30.08 2.18
C ASN A 25 11.38 -30.50 2.72
N TYR A 26 11.64 -31.79 2.88
CA TYR A 26 12.95 -32.31 3.33
C TYR A 26 13.76 -32.95 2.20
N ASP A 27 13.24 -32.98 0.98
CA ASP A 27 13.94 -33.51 -0.19
C ASP A 27 15.04 -32.53 -0.64
N PRO A 28 16.32 -32.94 -0.68
CA PRO A 28 17.43 -32.06 -1.06
C PRO A 28 17.36 -31.57 -2.52
N ASP A 29 16.57 -32.21 -3.38
CA ASP A 29 16.37 -31.79 -4.78
C ASP A 29 15.23 -30.75 -4.93
N VAL A 30 14.55 -30.36 -3.85
CA VAL A 30 13.44 -29.39 -3.84
C VAL A 30 13.89 -28.08 -3.20
N ALA A 31 13.87 -26.99 -3.98
CA ALA A 31 14.27 -25.67 -3.48
C ALA A 31 13.25 -25.02 -2.54
N TYR A 32 11.96 -25.08 -2.88
CA TYR A 32 10.85 -24.61 -2.06
C TYR A 32 9.52 -25.19 -2.56
N VAL A 33 8.51 -25.14 -1.70
CA VAL A 33 7.12 -25.46 -2.04
C VAL A 33 6.27 -24.23 -1.72
N GLU A 34 5.46 -23.80 -2.69
CA GLU A 34 4.48 -22.73 -2.52
C GLU A 34 3.08 -23.24 -2.85
N GLU A 35 2.06 -22.62 -2.26
CA GLU A 35 0.68 -22.92 -2.61
C GLU A 35 0.37 -22.40 -4.02
N ASP A 36 -0.36 -23.21 -4.80
CA ASP A 36 -0.82 -22.80 -6.13
C ASP A 36 -2.01 -21.84 -5.99
N HIS A 37 -1.70 -20.54 -5.90
CA HIS A 37 -2.70 -19.48 -5.75
C HIS A 37 -3.45 -19.23 -7.07
N VAL A 38 -4.73 -18.84 -6.95
CA VAL A 38 -5.56 -18.49 -8.11
C VAL A 38 -5.40 -17.00 -8.42
N ALA A 39 -4.95 -16.69 -9.63
CA ALA A 39 -5.02 -15.33 -10.16
C ALA A 39 -6.45 -15.04 -10.66
N HIS A 40 -7.02 -13.92 -10.22
CA HIS A 40 -8.31 -13.41 -10.70
C HIS A 40 -8.11 -12.26 -11.68
N ALA A 41 -9.08 -12.02 -12.59
CA ALA A 41 -9.11 -10.79 -13.38
C ALA A 41 -9.06 -9.58 -12.43
N LEU A 42 -8.31 -8.53 -12.81
CA LEU A 42 -8.07 -7.34 -11.99
C LEU A 42 -9.39 -6.59 -11.73
N ALA A 43 -10.09 -7.00 -10.70
CA ALA A 43 -11.13 -6.21 -10.05
C ALA A 43 -10.51 -5.53 -8.83
N GLN A 44 -11.09 -4.41 -8.41
CA GLN A 44 -10.75 -3.82 -7.13
C GLN A 44 -10.95 -4.84 -6.01
N THR A 45 -9.99 -4.89 -5.09
CA THR A 45 -10.08 -5.72 -3.88
C THR A 45 -10.26 -4.84 -2.65
N VAL A 46 -10.96 -5.35 -1.64
CA VAL A 46 -11.07 -4.66 -0.35
C VAL A 46 -10.09 -5.32 0.61
N PRO A 47 -9.00 -4.65 1.02
CA PRO A 47 -8.06 -5.22 1.99
C PRO A 47 -8.77 -5.60 3.28
N TYR A 48 -8.40 -6.74 3.88
CA TYR A 48 -9.06 -7.29 5.08
C TYR A 48 -9.22 -6.28 6.23
N GLY A 49 -8.27 -5.34 6.38
CA GLY A 49 -8.32 -4.31 7.40
C GLY A 49 -9.51 -3.36 7.29
N ILE A 50 -9.99 -3.08 6.07
CA ILE A 50 -11.10 -2.14 5.82
C ILE A 50 -12.42 -2.61 6.48
N PRO A 51 -12.92 -3.84 6.21
CA PRO A 51 -14.10 -4.36 6.91
C PRO A 51 -13.82 -4.70 8.37
N LEU A 52 -12.58 -5.04 8.74
CA LEU A 52 -12.22 -5.29 10.14
C LEU A 52 -12.49 -4.08 11.02
N ILE A 53 -12.15 -2.87 10.55
CA ILE A 53 -12.46 -1.62 11.25
C ILE A 53 -13.86 -1.07 10.94
N LYS A 54 -14.67 -1.82 10.19
CA LYS A 54 -16.04 -1.48 9.78
C LYS A 54 -16.15 -0.22 8.90
N ALA A 55 -15.09 0.12 8.17
CA ALA A 55 -15.11 1.27 7.25
C ALA A 55 -16.08 1.05 6.08
N ASP A 56 -16.19 -0.19 5.60
CA ASP A 56 -17.18 -0.63 4.61
C ASP A 56 -18.62 -0.24 4.98
N LYS A 57 -18.99 -0.34 6.26
CA LYS A 57 -20.33 0.03 6.74
C LYS A 57 -20.60 1.52 6.70
N VAL A 58 -19.57 2.34 6.91
CA VAL A 58 -19.66 3.80 6.87
C VAL A 58 -19.65 4.28 5.41
N GLN A 59 -18.81 3.68 4.57
CA GLN A 59 -18.77 3.91 3.13
C GLN A 59 -20.10 3.56 2.46
N ALA A 60 -20.76 2.47 2.87
CA ALA A 60 -22.09 2.07 2.39
C ALA A 60 -23.19 3.08 2.75
N GLN A 61 -22.99 3.93 3.76
CA GLN A 61 -23.88 5.05 4.09
C GLN A 61 -23.58 6.32 3.27
N GLY A 62 -22.58 6.28 2.38
CA GLY A 62 -22.16 7.39 1.54
C GLY A 62 -21.03 8.25 2.13
N PHE A 63 -20.54 7.95 3.34
CA PHE A 63 -19.46 8.70 3.96
C PHE A 63 -18.09 8.13 3.57
N LYS A 64 -17.39 8.82 2.68
CA LYS A 64 -16.09 8.39 2.12
C LYS A 64 -14.92 9.36 2.38
N GLY A 65 -15.12 10.34 3.25
CA GLY A 65 -14.10 11.35 3.62
C GLY A 65 -14.05 12.59 2.73
N ALA A 66 -15.09 12.85 1.93
CA ALA A 66 -15.15 14.06 1.10
C ALA A 66 -14.93 15.34 1.91
N ASN A 67 -14.19 16.30 1.33
CA ASN A 67 -13.81 17.58 1.93
C ASN A 67 -12.91 17.51 3.17
N VAL A 68 -12.34 16.34 3.50
CA VAL A 68 -11.33 16.19 4.56
C VAL A 68 -9.94 16.16 3.93
N LYS A 69 -9.01 16.94 4.47
CA LYS A 69 -7.61 16.99 4.06
C LYS A 69 -6.75 16.11 4.97
N VAL A 70 -6.05 15.15 4.38
CA VAL A 70 -5.15 14.26 5.10
C VAL A 70 -3.73 14.41 4.58
N ALA A 71 -2.81 14.79 5.46
CA ALA A 71 -1.38 14.81 5.17
C ALA A 71 -0.72 13.51 5.64
N VAL A 72 -0.03 12.84 4.72
CA VAL A 72 0.80 11.66 4.99
C VAL A 72 2.25 12.14 5.05
N LEU A 73 2.81 12.19 6.26
CA LEU A 73 4.20 12.55 6.53
C LEU A 73 5.04 11.27 6.47
N ASP A 74 5.75 11.04 5.36
CA ASP A 74 6.37 9.75 5.05
C ASP A 74 7.49 9.89 3.98
N THR A 75 7.77 8.83 3.21
CA THR A 75 8.74 8.79 2.09
C THR A 75 8.27 9.48 0.81
N GLY A 76 7.12 10.17 0.85
CA GLY A 76 6.44 10.73 -0.32
C GLY A 76 5.30 9.83 -0.78
N ILE A 77 4.62 10.23 -1.86
CA ILE A 77 3.58 9.39 -2.49
C ILE A 77 3.83 9.42 -3.99
N GLN A 78 3.81 8.25 -4.65
CA GLN A 78 3.84 8.17 -6.10
C GLN A 78 2.54 8.72 -6.70
N ALA A 79 2.49 10.02 -6.98
CA ALA A 79 1.28 10.71 -7.43
C ALA A 79 0.77 10.25 -8.81
N SER A 80 1.63 9.59 -9.60
CA SER A 80 1.24 9.00 -10.89
C SER A 80 0.61 7.61 -10.74
N HIS A 81 0.45 7.07 -9.53
CA HIS A 81 -0.16 5.77 -9.31
C HIS A 81 -1.65 5.83 -9.69
N PRO A 82 -2.15 4.93 -10.57
CA PRO A 82 -3.51 5.04 -11.11
C PRO A 82 -4.62 4.89 -10.07
N ASP A 83 -4.29 4.29 -8.91
CA ASP A 83 -5.22 4.04 -7.81
C ASP A 83 -5.15 5.08 -6.68
N LEU A 84 -4.41 6.18 -6.87
CA LEU A 84 -4.26 7.26 -5.90
C LEU A 84 -4.56 8.62 -6.55
N ASN A 85 -5.09 9.55 -5.77
CA ASN A 85 -5.30 10.94 -6.18
C ASN A 85 -4.64 11.88 -5.17
N VAL A 86 -3.39 12.26 -5.45
CA VAL A 86 -2.63 13.21 -4.62
C VAL A 86 -2.91 14.63 -5.12
N VAL A 87 -3.49 15.47 -4.26
CA VAL A 87 -3.93 16.82 -4.65
C VAL A 87 -2.90 17.92 -4.36
N GLY A 88 -1.83 17.59 -3.62
CA GLY A 88 -0.77 18.52 -3.28
C GLY A 88 0.26 17.92 -2.32
N GLY A 89 1.23 18.72 -1.90
CA GLY A 89 2.25 18.27 -0.97
C GLY A 89 3.47 19.18 -0.90
N ALA A 90 4.43 18.78 -0.07
CA ALA A 90 5.73 19.41 0.07
C ALA A 90 6.79 18.37 0.46
N SER A 91 8.05 18.67 0.16
CA SER A 91 9.19 17.83 0.54
C SER A 91 10.14 18.61 1.43
N PHE A 92 10.57 17.97 2.50
CA PHE A 92 11.57 18.44 3.45
C PHE A 92 12.83 17.59 3.39
N VAL A 93 12.96 16.79 2.33
CA VAL A 93 14.15 16.00 1.99
C VAL A 93 14.85 16.67 0.81
N ALA A 94 16.10 17.06 1.00
CA ALA A 94 16.85 17.82 0.01
C ALA A 94 16.98 17.04 -1.32
N GLY A 95 16.59 17.67 -2.42
CA GLY A 95 16.72 17.12 -3.76
C GLY A 95 15.66 16.07 -4.15
N GLU A 96 14.72 15.74 -3.26
CA GLU A 96 13.65 14.77 -3.54
C GLU A 96 12.29 15.46 -3.62
N ALA A 97 11.48 15.12 -4.62
CA ALA A 97 10.13 15.67 -4.79
C ALA A 97 9.09 14.92 -3.94
N TYR A 98 8.03 15.61 -3.53
CA TYR A 98 6.98 15.02 -2.69
C TYR A 98 6.10 14.00 -3.43
N ASN A 99 5.95 14.18 -4.74
CA ASN A 99 5.07 13.42 -5.62
C ASN A 99 5.73 12.18 -6.24
N THR A 100 6.94 11.86 -5.78
CA THR A 100 7.66 10.64 -6.08
C THR A 100 7.99 9.95 -4.77
N ASP A 101 7.92 8.63 -4.77
CA ASP A 101 8.27 7.83 -3.60
C ASP A 101 9.34 6.81 -3.98
N GLY A 102 10.60 7.12 -3.63
CA GLY A 102 11.74 6.26 -3.92
C GLY A 102 11.87 5.05 -2.99
N ASN A 103 11.01 4.94 -1.97
CA ASN A 103 11.00 3.82 -1.03
C ASN A 103 9.77 2.91 -1.22
N GLY A 104 8.59 3.51 -1.39
CA GLY A 104 7.30 2.83 -1.54
C GLY A 104 6.45 2.79 -0.25
N HIS A 105 7.04 3.06 0.92
CA HIS A 105 6.34 3.03 2.20
C HIS A 105 5.19 4.05 2.26
N GLY A 106 5.46 5.32 1.96
CA GLY A 106 4.45 6.37 1.97
C GLY A 106 3.33 6.14 0.96
N THR A 107 3.63 5.59 -0.21
CA THR A 107 2.61 5.19 -1.22
C THR A 107 1.68 4.09 -0.69
N HIS A 108 2.23 3.10 0.02
CA HIS A 108 1.44 2.03 0.62
C HIS A 108 0.55 2.54 1.77
N VAL A 109 1.11 3.39 2.64
CA VAL A 109 0.37 4.06 3.73
C VAL A 109 -0.76 4.90 3.14
N ALA A 110 -0.48 5.71 2.12
CA ALA A 110 -1.47 6.51 1.41
C ALA A 110 -2.59 5.66 0.79
N GLY A 111 -2.28 4.49 0.22
CA GLY A 111 -3.27 3.56 -0.30
C GLY A 111 -4.20 3.01 0.79
N THR A 112 -3.65 2.71 1.97
CA THR A 112 -4.46 2.29 3.12
C THR A 112 -5.45 3.38 3.53
N VAL A 113 -5.03 4.65 3.50
CA VAL A 113 -5.90 5.79 3.81
C VAL A 113 -6.94 6.01 2.72
N ALA A 114 -6.53 6.08 1.45
CA ALA A 114 -7.31 6.73 0.40
C ALA A 114 -7.14 6.14 -1.02
N ALA A 115 -6.77 4.86 -1.17
CA ALA A 115 -6.87 4.22 -2.47
C ALA A 115 -8.30 4.36 -3.03
N LEU A 116 -8.38 4.72 -4.31
CA LEU A 116 -9.61 5.15 -4.98
C LEU A 116 -10.66 4.04 -5.03
N ASP A 117 -11.92 4.35 -4.79
CA ASP A 117 -13.04 3.42 -5.03
C ASP A 117 -13.33 3.35 -6.55
N ASN A 118 -12.81 2.32 -7.23
CA ASN A 118 -12.82 2.19 -8.68
C ASN A 118 -12.89 0.70 -9.11
N THR A 119 -12.36 0.33 -10.28
CA THR A 119 -12.42 -1.04 -10.80
C THR A 119 -11.11 -1.82 -10.71
N THR A 120 -10.05 -1.23 -10.14
CA THR A 120 -8.70 -1.77 -10.08
C THR A 120 -8.11 -1.65 -8.67
N GLY A 121 -6.97 -2.29 -8.43
CA GLY A 121 -6.19 -2.06 -7.21
C GLY A 121 -6.92 -2.42 -5.91
N VAL A 122 -6.87 -1.53 -4.94
CA VAL A 122 -7.39 -1.72 -3.58
C VAL A 122 -8.31 -0.58 -3.17
N LEU A 123 -9.09 -0.78 -2.11
CA LEU A 123 -9.93 0.27 -1.53
C LEU A 123 -9.30 0.84 -0.24
N GLY A 124 -9.21 2.17 -0.15
CA GLY A 124 -8.80 2.86 1.07
C GLY A 124 -9.91 2.98 2.10
N VAL A 125 -9.56 3.35 3.33
CA VAL A 125 -10.53 3.60 4.42
C VAL A 125 -11.44 4.79 4.09
N ALA A 126 -10.89 5.85 3.51
CA ALA A 126 -11.59 7.07 3.16
C ALA A 126 -11.21 7.50 1.73
N PRO A 127 -11.75 6.82 0.70
CA PRO A 127 -11.28 6.94 -0.69
C PRO A 127 -11.55 8.31 -1.35
N SER A 128 -12.28 9.22 -0.68
CA SER A 128 -12.62 10.54 -1.21
C SER A 128 -11.99 11.71 -0.44
N VAL A 129 -11.03 11.44 0.45
CA VAL A 129 -10.25 12.52 1.09
C VAL A 129 -9.37 13.24 0.09
N SER A 130 -9.04 14.49 0.39
CA SER A 130 -7.97 15.23 -0.27
C SER A 130 -6.64 14.79 0.33
N LEU A 131 -5.91 13.95 -0.41
CA LEU A 131 -4.66 13.33 0.04
C LEU A 131 -3.46 14.23 -0.31
N TYR A 132 -2.63 14.53 0.71
CA TYR A 132 -1.43 15.35 0.57
C TYR A 132 -0.19 14.53 0.94
N ALA A 133 0.83 14.57 0.06
CA ALA A 133 2.11 13.93 0.32
C ALA A 133 3.08 14.91 1.00
N VAL A 134 3.52 14.59 2.21
CA VAL A 134 4.48 15.41 2.95
C VAL A 134 5.74 14.59 3.15
N LYS A 135 6.72 14.75 2.25
CA LYS A 135 7.90 13.91 2.26
C LYS A 135 8.88 14.38 3.33
N VAL A 136 9.04 13.59 4.38
CA VAL A 136 9.95 13.84 5.52
C VAL A 136 11.01 12.74 5.67
N LEU A 137 10.83 11.60 4.98
CA LEU A 137 11.78 10.50 4.88
C LEU A 137 12.35 10.38 3.45
N ASN A 138 13.63 10.10 3.35
CA ASN A 138 14.34 9.89 2.08
C ASN A 138 14.04 8.51 1.47
N SER A 139 14.63 8.22 0.31
CA SER A 139 14.42 6.95 -0.41
C SER A 139 14.89 5.70 0.38
N SER A 140 15.69 5.85 1.43
CA SER A 140 16.07 4.78 2.36
C SER A 140 15.14 4.66 3.57
N GLY A 141 14.02 5.40 3.61
CA GLY A 141 13.08 5.40 4.74
C GLY A 141 13.61 6.13 5.98
N SER A 142 14.59 7.03 5.83
CA SER A 142 15.20 7.77 6.94
C SER A 142 14.98 9.27 6.83
N GLY A 143 14.75 9.94 7.95
CA GLY A 143 14.55 11.39 8.01
C GLY A 143 15.05 11.99 9.31
N SER A 144 15.24 13.31 9.31
CA SER A 144 15.62 14.05 10.51
C SER A 144 14.38 14.51 11.27
N TYR A 145 14.48 14.59 12.59
CA TYR A 145 13.43 15.19 13.42
C TYR A 145 13.10 16.63 12.99
N SER A 146 14.10 17.41 12.56
CA SER A 146 13.86 18.75 12.01
C SER A 146 13.01 18.71 10.74
N GLY A 147 13.24 17.75 9.83
CA GLY A 147 12.41 17.57 8.65
C GLY A 147 10.98 17.18 8.97
N ILE A 148 10.79 16.30 9.97
CA ILE A 148 9.46 15.92 10.48
C ILE A 148 8.74 17.13 11.07
N VAL A 149 9.40 17.93 11.92
CA VAL A 149 8.84 19.16 12.50
C VAL A 149 8.43 20.14 11.40
N SER A 150 9.27 20.36 10.38
CA SER A 150 8.92 21.21 9.24
C SER A 150 7.72 20.67 8.45
N GLY A 151 7.58 19.34 8.33
CA GLY A 151 6.39 18.71 7.76
C GLY A 151 5.12 18.97 8.56
N ILE A 152 5.18 18.90 9.89
CA ILE A 152 4.05 19.20 10.80
C ILE A 152 3.67 20.68 10.71
N GLU A 153 4.65 21.58 10.69
CA GLU A 153 4.42 23.02 10.50
C GLU A 153 3.70 23.28 9.17
N TRP A 154 4.20 22.69 8.07
CA TRP A 154 3.55 22.82 6.77
C TRP A 154 2.12 22.30 6.77
N ALA A 155 1.86 21.14 7.38
CA ALA A 155 0.52 20.57 7.45
C ALA A 155 -0.43 21.47 8.26
N THR A 156 0.04 22.02 9.38
CA THR A 156 -0.73 22.94 10.22
C THR A 156 -1.02 24.25 9.49
N THR A 157 -0.01 24.85 8.86
CA THR A 157 -0.16 26.10 8.09
C THR A 157 -1.09 25.95 6.89
N ASN A 158 -1.12 24.78 6.24
CA ASN A 158 -2.02 24.51 5.10
C ASN A 158 -3.41 24.00 5.53
N GLY A 159 -3.69 23.97 6.84
CA GLY A 159 -4.98 23.61 7.40
C GLY A 159 -5.38 22.17 7.07
N MET A 160 -4.45 21.22 7.23
CA MET A 160 -4.78 19.80 7.17
C MET A 160 -5.66 19.42 8.37
N ASP A 161 -6.66 18.57 8.14
CA ASP A 161 -7.56 18.09 9.19
C ASP A 161 -6.94 16.92 9.97
N VAL A 162 -6.12 16.11 9.29
CA VAL A 162 -5.45 14.94 9.84
C VAL A 162 -4.00 14.88 9.38
N ILE A 163 -3.11 14.50 10.30
CA ILE A 163 -1.71 14.19 10.05
C ILE A 163 -1.50 12.70 10.37
N ASN A 164 -1.02 11.93 9.40
CA ASN A 164 -0.54 10.56 9.60
C ASN A 164 1.00 10.55 9.57
N MET A 165 1.63 9.93 10.57
CA MET A 165 3.08 9.80 10.69
C MET A 165 3.44 8.34 10.92
N SER A 166 3.60 7.59 9.83
CA SER A 166 4.10 6.22 9.84
C SER A 166 5.56 6.27 9.39
N LEU A 167 6.48 6.40 10.34
CA LEU A 167 7.87 6.77 10.07
C LEU A 167 8.85 5.62 10.36
#